data_AF-A0ABC9XW18-F1
#
_entry.id   AF-A0ABC9XW18-F1
#
_cell.length_a   1.000
_cell.length_b   1.000
_cell.length_c   1.000
_cell.angle_alpha   90.00
_cell.angle_beta   90.00
_cell.angle_gamma   90.00
#
_symmetry.space_group_name_H-M   'P 1'
#
loop_
_entity.id
_entity.type
_entity.pdbx_description
1 polymer ?
#
loop_
_entity_poly.entity_id
_entity_poly.type
_entity_poly.pdbx_seq_one_letter_code
_entity_poly.pdbx_strand_id
1 'polypeptide(L)'
;MNATVGMTAKVDNREFTDDLADKSSVTFKIFEEEFKKMMKEIYKEIEGYQDVVIHSLSRGSIVVNYTVLLTVRASITANETVEAISKNLVNAISNYTNCDENNSLCFNPAFNNVTSYEVQELDKSLCEKNIPEQFQSYYSPFITATTVICITRCDKRSTNPYPCVHGTCTVTRSGPQCECSEQSGFWYQDSACNLRVSKVGVTVGVLLVVLVVAIAVFTAFLVRARRQKEEYRDKLTSRSDLYCGEDENWTGSEGFTASNRAATWDGDRAGGVHIQRPSHVVIP
;
A
#
# COMPACT_ATOMS: atom_id res chain seq x y z
N MET A 1 22.47 18.08 -5.18
CA MET A 1 22.62 16.88 -6.03
C MET A 1 23.51 17.25 -7.19
N ASN A 2 24.28 16.29 -7.69
CA ASN A 2 25.10 16.52 -8.87
C ASN A 2 24.23 16.33 -10.11
N ALA A 3 24.45 17.15 -11.12
CA ALA A 3 23.83 17.01 -12.42
C ALA A 3 24.87 17.28 -13.50
N THR A 4 24.65 16.70 -14.67
CA THR A 4 25.55 16.80 -15.81
C THR A 4 24.77 17.15 -17.06
N VAL A 5 25.27 18.11 -17.83
CA VAL A 5 24.68 18.49 -19.13
C VAL A 5 25.72 18.27 -20.20
N GLY A 6 25.45 17.34 -21.13
CA GLY A 6 26.25 17.13 -22.32
C GLY A 6 26.00 18.26 -23.33
N MET A 7 27.08 18.81 -23.87
CA MET A 7 27.06 19.92 -24.81
C MET A 7 28.07 19.71 -25.93
N THR A 8 27.76 20.31 -27.08
CA THR A 8 28.69 20.45 -28.19
C THR A 8 28.85 21.91 -28.53
N ALA A 9 30.08 22.36 -28.70
CA ALA A 9 30.41 23.71 -29.14
C ALA A 9 31.44 23.68 -30.26
N LYS A 10 31.46 24.71 -31.11
CA LYS A 10 32.44 24.84 -32.19
C LYS A 10 33.26 26.09 -31.99
N VAL A 11 34.59 25.96 -32.03
CA VAL A 11 35.54 27.06 -31.93
C VAL A 11 36.05 27.41 -33.33
N ASP A 12 35.77 28.62 -33.80
CA ASP A 12 36.06 29.04 -35.18
C ASP A 12 37.43 29.69 -35.40
N ASN A 13 38.04 30.26 -34.35
CA ASN A 13 39.31 30.98 -34.48
C ASN A 13 40.56 30.09 -34.33
N ARG A 14 40.39 28.75 -34.27
CA ARG A 14 41.50 27.80 -34.19
C ARG A 14 41.29 26.60 -35.09
N GLU A 15 42.39 26.15 -35.68
CA GLU A 15 42.41 24.96 -36.52
C GLU A 15 42.61 23.69 -35.68
N PHE A 16 42.01 22.60 -36.15
CA PHE A 16 42.19 21.29 -35.54
C PHE A 16 43.52 20.66 -35.99
N THR A 17 44.38 20.29 -35.04
CA THR A 17 45.59 19.50 -35.29
C THR A 17 45.40 18.07 -34.81
N ASP A 18 46.14 17.11 -35.38
CA ASP A 18 46.00 15.70 -35.01
C ASP A 18 46.37 15.43 -33.53
N ASP A 19 47.23 16.25 -32.93
CA ASP A 19 47.56 16.17 -31.50
C ASP A 19 46.35 16.46 -30.59
N LEU A 20 45.37 17.24 -31.07
CA LEU A 20 44.11 17.51 -30.34
C LEU A 20 43.18 16.29 -30.30
N ALA A 21 43.41 15.27 -31.13
CA ALA A 21 42.68 14.01 -31.03
C ALA A 21 43.14 13.18 -29.81
N ASP A 22 44.38 13.36 -29.35
CA ASP A 22 44.97 12.63 -28.25
C ASP A 22 44.87 13.40 -26.92
N LYS A 23 44.05 12.90 -25.99
CA LYS A 23 43.86 13.48 -24.66
C LYS A 23 45.14 13.55 -23.82
N SER A 24 46.12 12.72 -24.11
CA SER A 24 47.39 12.68 -23.38
C SER A 24 48.39 13.73 -23.87
N SER A 25 48.15 14.30 -25.06
CA SER A 25 49.04 15.26 -25.70
C SER A 25 49.13 16.57 -24.93
N VAL A 26 50.27 17.26 -25.08
CA VAL A 26 50.48 18.58 -24.48
C VAL A 26 49.51 19.59 -25.09
N THR A 27 49.26 19.50 -26.40
CA THR A 27 48.36 20.38 -27.15
C THR A 27 46.92 20.28 -26.65
N PHE A 28 46.42 19.06 -26.39
CA PHE A 28 45.09 18.84 -25.82
C PHE A 28 44.98 19.43 -24.41
N LYS A 29 45.97 19.19 -23.55
CA LYS A 29 45.96 19.71 -22.16
C LYS A 29 45.97 21.23 -22.11
N ILE A 30 46.77 21.88 -22.95
CA ILE A 30 46.77 23.35 -23.06
C ILE A 30 45.39 23.85 -23.50
N PHE A 31 44.80 23.23 -24.52
CA PHE A 31 43.45 23.58 -24.97
C PHE A 31 42.40 23.35 -23.88
N GLU A 32 42.49 22.24 -23.14
CA GLU A 32 41.56 21.92 -22.05
C GLU A 32 41.59 22.98 -20.95
N GLU A 33 42.77 23.41 -20.52
CA GLU A 33 42.94 24.46 -19.51
C GLU A 33 42.39 25.81 -20.00
N GLU A 34 42.69 26.20 -21.25
CA GLU A 34 42.14 27.41 -21.87
C GLU A 34 40.61 27.36 -21.96
N PHE A 35 40.06 26.22 -22.40
CA PHE A 35 38.63 26.01 -22.52
C PHE A 35 37.93 26.08 -21.15
N LYS A 36 38.43 25.36 -20.13
CA LYS A 36 37.86 25.41 -18.77
C LYS A 36 37.84 26.83 -18.20
N LYS A 37 38.94 27.57 -18.37
CA LYS A 37 39.04 28.97 -17.93
C LYS A 37 37.99 29.84 -18.61
N MET A 38 37.80 29.67 -19.92
CA MET A 38 36.81 30.39 -20.69
C MET A 38 35.38 30.07 -20.25
N MET A 39 35.05 28.79 -20.10
CA MET A 39 33.72 28.33 -19.68
C MET A 39 33.37 28.82 -18.29
N LYS A 40 34.35 28.97 -17.39
CA LYS A 40 34.16 29.58 -16.07
C LYS A 40 33.70 31.04 -16.14
N GLU A 41 34.19 31.81 -17.11
CA GLU A 41 33.75 33.19 -17.33
C GLU A 41 32.37 33.25 -17.99
N ILE A 42 32.12 32.40 -19.00
CA ILE A 42 30.83 32.35 -19.72
C ILE A 42 29.70 31.89 -18.80
N TYR A 43 29.95 30.90 -17.95
CA TYR A 43 28.94 30.29 -17.08
C TYR A 43 28.94 30.84 -15.65
N LYS A 44 29.62 31.96 -15.39
CA LYS A 44 29.70 32.57 -14.05
C LYS A 44 28.34 32.92 -13.45
N GLU A 45 27.35 33.23 -14.28
CA GLU A 45 25.99 33.61 -13.86
C GLU A 45 25.05 32.40 -13.77
N ILE A 46 25.51 31.20 -14.16
CA ILE A 46 24.72 29.98 -14.11
C ILE A 46 24.77 29.42 -12.68
N GLU A 47 23.63 29.44 -11.98
CA GLU A 47 23.54 28.89 -10.63
C GLU A 47 23.92 27.40 -10.62
N GLY A 48 24.85 27.05 -9.73
CA GLY A 48 25.28 25.67 -9.56
C GLY A 48 26.37 25.20 -10.52
N TYR A 49 26.93 26.05 -11.39
CA TYR A 49 28.09 25.67 -12.20
C TYR A 49 29.30 25.31 -11.34
N GLN A 50 29.95 24.19 -11.66
CA GLN A 50 31.18 23.74 -11.00
C GLN A 50 32.37 23.72 -11.95
N ASP A 51 32.28 22.95 -13.05
CA ASP A 51 33.37 22.77 -14.00
C ASP A 51 32.86 22.18 -15.33
N VAL A 52 33.76 21.97 -16.30
CA VAL A 52 33.51 21.25 -17.54
C VAL A 52 34.52 20.13 -17.77
N VAL A 53 34.08 19.04 -18.42
CA VAL A 53 34.92 17.90 -18.79
C VAL A 53 34.86 17.69 -20.28
N ILE A 54 36.01 17.76 -20.98
CA ILE A 54 36.08 17.55 -22.42
C ILE A 54 36.16 16.04 -22.73
N HIS A 55 35.22 15.56 -23.52
CA HIS A 55 35.17 14.16 -23.96
C HIS A 55 35.94 13.90 -25.24
N SER A 56 35.86 14.80 -26.21
CA SER A 56 36.56 14.66 -27.49
C SER A 56 36.61 15.97 -28.25
N LEU A 57 37.64 16.13 -29.06
CA LEU A 57 37.77 17.20 -30.05
C LEU A 57 37.70 16.58 -31.46
N SER A 58 37.00 17.22 -32.39
CA SER A 58 36.89 16.74 -33.77
C SER A 58 37.09 17.83 -34.82
N ARG A 59 37.30 17.39 -36.07
CA ARG A 59 37.62 18.24 -37.23
C ARG A 59 36.41 19.08 -37.68
N GLY A 60 36.69 20.29 -38.18
CA GLY A 60 35.69 21.21 -38.77
C GLY A 60 35.61 22.57 -38.07
N SER A 61 36.76 23.25 -37.94
CA SER A 61 37.11 24.06 -36.76
C SER A 61 37.10 23.19 -35.48
N ILE A 62 37.65 23.60 -34.35
CA ILE A 62 37.72 22.69 -33.19
C ILE A 62 36.30 22.48 -32.64
N VAL A 63 35.70 21.31 -32.91
CA VAL A 63 34.40 20.93 -32.34
C VAL A 63 34.64 20.22 -31.02
N VAL A 64 34.13 20.79 -29.95
CA VAL A 64 34.30 20.33 -28.57
C VAL A 64 33.05 19.60 -28.12
N ASN A 65 33.19 18.31 -27.81
CA ASN A 65 32.18 17.54 -27.08
C ASN A 65 32.58 17.54 -25.60
N TYR A 66 31.72 18.08 -24.73
CA TYR A 66 32.02 18.24 -23.32
C TYR A 66 30.78 18.08 -22.45
N THR A 67 31.00 17.86 -21.16
CA THR A 67 29.95 17.84 -20.15
C THR A 67 30.17 18.95 -19.16
N VAL A 68 29.11 19.70 -18.88
CA VAL A 68 29.06 20.69 -17.80
C VAL A 68 28.67 19.98 -16.50
N LEU A 69 29.47 20.17 -15.45
CA LEU A 69 29.21 19.68 -14.10
C LEU A 69 28.44 20.75 -13.32
N LEU A 70 27.27 20.36 -12.81
CA LEU A 70 26.36 21.23 -12.08
C LEU A 70 26.07 20.66 -10.69
N THR A 71 25.84 21.54 -9.73
CA THR A 71 25.29 21.23 -8.40
C THR A 71 23.99 21.99 -8.23
N VAL A 72 22.89 21.25 -8.25
CA VAL A 72 21.53 21.79 -8.15
C VAL A 72 20.87 21.38 -6.83
N ARG A 73 19.86 22.14 -6.40
CA ARG A 73 19.10 21.82 -5.19
C ARG A 73 18.27 20.56 -5.42
N ALA A 74 18.30 19.65 -4.46
CA ALA A 74 17.59 18.39 -4.60
C ALA A 74 16.09 18.57 -4.33
N SER A 75 15.30 18.37 -5.40
CA SER A 75 13.84 18.47 -5.41
C SER A 75 13.25 17.53 -6.45
N ILE A 76 11.93 17.28 -6.39
CA ILE A 76 11.24 16.50 -7.44
C ILE A 76 11.28 17.22 -8.81
N THR A 77 11.47 18.55 -8.80
CA THR A 77 11.59 19.39 -9.99
C THR A 77 13.03 19.51 -10.48
N ALA A 78 13.95 18.74 -9.91
CA ALA A 78 15.36 18.65 -10.31
C ALA A 78 15.57 18.61 -11.82
N ASN A 79 14.89 17.69 -12.50
CA ASN A 79 15.04 17.50 -13.93
C ASN A 79 14.59 18.73 -14.72
N GLU A 80 13.45 19.33 -14.34
CA GLU A 80 12.94 20.55 -14.97
C GLU A 80 13.90 21.72 -14.78
N THR A 81 14.49 21.84 -13.58
CA THR A 81 15.49 22.89 -13.31
C THR A 81 16.76 22.71 -14.14
N VAL A 82 17.24 21.47 -14.30
CA VAL A 82 18.42 21.18 -15.12
C VAL A 82 18.13 21.37 -16.61
N GLU A 83 16.91 21.04 -17.06
CA GLU A 83 16.48 21.35 -18.42
C GLU A 83 16.47 22.86 -18.68
N ALA A 84 15.95 23.66 -17.74
CA ALA A 84 15.97 25.11 -17.85
C ALA A 84 17.40 25.67 -17.86
N ILE A 85 18.28 25.15 -17.00
CA ILE A 85 19.71 25.50 -16.99
C ILE A 85 20.37 25.13 -18.32
N SER A 86 20.03 23.99 -18.92
CA SER A 86 20.60 23.56 -20.21
C SER A 86 20.34 24.58 -21.33
N LYS A 87 19.15 25.20 -21.34
CA LYS A 87 18.79 26.27 -22.28
C LYS A 87 19.60 27.56 -21.99
N ASN A 88 19.78 27.90 -20.73
CA ASN A 88 20.60 29.04 -20.33
C ASN A 88 22.08 28.86 -20.68
N LEU A 89 22.61 27.63 -20.58
CA LEU A 89 23.99 27.31 -20.98
C LEU A 89 24.20 27.57 -22.49
N VAL A 90 23.27 27.13 -23.34
CA VAL A 90 23.31 27.41 -24.78
C VAL A 90 23.25 28.92 -25.05
N ASN A 91 22.33 29.63 -24.39
CA ASN A 91 22.21 31.07 -24.55
C ASN A 91 23.49 31.82 -24.10
N ALA A 92 24.11 31.40 -23.00
CA ALA A 92 25.32 32.03 -22.47
C ALA A 92 26.51 31.88 -23.44
N ILE A 93 26.72 30.67 -23.98
CA ILE A 93 27.81 30.44 -24.94
C ILE A 93 27.54 31.09 -26.31
N SER A 94 26.29 31.13 -26.77
CA SER A 94 25.93 31.74 -28.05
C SER A 94 25.90 33.28 -28.01
N ASN A 95 25.62 33.89 -26.86
CA ASN A 95 25.68 35.35 -26.69
C ASN A 95 27.08 35.86 -26.32
N TYR A 96 28.04 34.97 -26.12
CA TYR A 96 29.40 35.37 -25.78
C TYR A 96 30.09 35.97 -27.02
N THR A 97 30.23 37.30 -27.02
CA THR A 97 30.78 38.08 -28.14
C THR A 97 32.21 38.57 -27.92
N ASN A 98 32.79 38.32 -26.75
CA ASN A 98 34.11 38.85 -26.39
C ASN A 98 35.23 37.97 -26.97
N CYS A 99 35.44 38.16 -28.27
CA CYS A 99 36.39 37.47 -29.13
C CYS A 99 37.55 38.42 -29.46
N ASP A 100 38.49 38.55 -28.54
CA ASP A 100 39.73 39.29 -28.81
C ASP A 100 40.73 38.38 -29.53
N GLU A 101 41.33 38.91 -30.60
CA GLU A 101 42.20 38.17 -31.53
C GLU A 101 43.43 37.52 -30.89
N ASN A 102 43.81 37.92 -29.68
CA ASN A 102 45.12 37.56 -29.12
C ASN A 102 45.14 36.42 -28.09
N ASN A 103 44.01 35.90 -27.58
CA ASN A 103 44.05 34.70 -26.71
C ASN A 103 42.71 34.03 -26.31
N SER A 104 41.54 34.51 -26.74
CA SER A 104 40.24 33.91 -26.34
C SER A 104 39.70 32.94 -27.40
N LEU A 105 39.05 31.84 -26.98
CA LEU A 105 38.37 30.90 -27.88
C LEU A 105 37.06 31.51 -28.41
N CYS A 106 36.85 31.48 -29.73
CA CYS A 106 35.65 32.06 -30.35
C CYS A 106 34.63 31.01 -30.73
N PHE A 107 33.45 31.09 -30.11
CA PHE A 107 32.39 30.10 -30.28
C PHE A 107 31.44 30.46 -31.41
N ASN A 108 31.05 29.46 -32.21
CA ASN A 108 30.04 29.62 -33.23
C ASN A 108 28.62 29.59 -32.58
N PRO A 109 27.85 30.69 -32.64
CA PRO A 109 26.57 30.76 -31.94
C PRO A 109 25.50 29.82 -32.51
N ALA A 110 25.63 29.38 -33.76
CA ALA A 110 24.66 28.54 -34.46
C ALA A 110 24.93 27.03 -34.30
N PHE A 111 26.09 26.64 -33.75
CA PHE A 111 26.48 25.23 -33.61
C PHE A 111 26.26 24.69 -32.18
N ASN A 112 26.19 25.57 -31.20
CA ASN A 112 26.14 25.18 -29.79
C ASN A 112 24.82 24.49 -29.47
N ASN A 113 24.88 23.23 -29.01
CA ASN A 113 23.70 22.41 -28.74
C ASN A 113 23.86 21.56 -27.48
N VAL A 114 22.73 21.24 -26.86
CA VAL A 114 22.63 20.26 -25.76
C VAL A 114 22.53 18.87 -26.38
N THR A 115 23.38 17.94 -25.94
CA THR A 115 23.34 16.54 -26.37
C THR A 115 22.57 15.66 -25.40
N SER A 116 22.66 15.95 -24.10
CA SER A 116 21.99 15.18 -23.04
C SER A 116 21.97 15.97 -21.74
N TYR A 117 21.11 15.57 -20.81
CA TYR A 117 21.19 16.00 -19.43
C TYR A 117 20.88 14.81 -18.53
N GLU A 118 21.54 14.73 -17.39
CA GLU A 118 21.39 13.67 -16.41
C GLU A 118 21.47 14.27 -15.01
N VAL A 119 20.56 13.85 -14.13
CA VAL A 119 20.59 14.21 -12.72
C VAL A 119 21.02 12.97 -11.95
N GLN A 120 22.13 13.08 -11.23
CA GLN A 120 22.65 11.96 -10.47
C GLN A 120 21.70 11.64 -9.31
N GLU A 121 21.43 10.35 -9.12
CA GLU A 121 20.65 9.89 -7.97
C GLU A 121 21.32 10.29 -6.65
N LEU A 122 20.50 10.57 -5.65
CA LEU A 122 21.01 10.96 -4.34
C LEU A 122 21.76 9.80 -3.69
N ASP A 123 23.01 10.07 -3.28
CA ASP A 123 23.78 9.11 -2.53
C ASP A 123 23.13 8.83 -1.16
N LYS A 124 23.08 7.55 -0.79
CA LYS A 124 22.56 7.08 0.50
C LYS A 124 23.34 7.69 1.67
N SER A 125 24.61 8.00 1.45
CA SER A 125 25.52 8.63 2.42
C SER A 125 25.06 10.00 2.93
N LEU A 126 24.15 10.69 2.22
CA LEU A 126 23.64 12.00 2.65
C LEU A 126 22.99 11.94 4.03
N CYS A 127 22.27 10.85 4.30
CA CYS A 127 21.58 10.66 5.57
C CYS A 127 22.53 10.16 6.68
N GLU A 128 23.65 9.55 6.34
CA GLU A 128 24.58 8.95 7.30
C GLU A 128 25.25 10.02 8.18
N LYS A 129 25.51 11.21 7.63
CA LYS A 129 26.21 12.30 8.34
C LYS A 129 25.44 12.84 9.56
N ASN A 130 24.11 12.77 9.56
CA ASN A 130 23.27 13.37 10.59
C ASN A 130 22.62 12.33 11.52
N ILE A 131 22.92 11.04 11.32
CA ILE A 131 22.23 9.93 11.98
C ILE A 131 23.25 9.06 12.74
N PRO A 132 22.94 8.62 13.97
CA PRO A 132 23.83 7.72 14.71
C PRO A 132 24.10 6.42 13.93
N GLU A 133 25.36 5.96 13.92
CA GLU A 133 25.84 4.80 13.15
C GLU A 133 24.91 3.57 13.23
N GLN A 134 24.40 3.27 14.43
CA GLN A 134 23.51 2.14 14.69
C GLN A 134 22.15 2.19 13.96
N PHE A 135 21.78 3.33 13.37
CA PHE A 135 20.52 3.51 12.63
C PHE A 135 20.71 3.87 11.15
N GLN A 136 21.93 4.22 10.73
CA GLN A 136 22.21 4.73 9.39
C GLN A 136 21.68 3.82 8.27
N SER A 137 21.82 2.50 8.44
CA SER A 137 21.36 1.49 7.49
C SER A 137 19.83 1.47 7.24
N TYR A 138 19.04 2.07 8.12
CA TYR A 138 17.58 2.07 8.04
C TYR A 138 16.99 3.37 7.48
N TYR A 139 17.83 4.39 7.27
CA TYR A 139 17.41 5.66 6.69
C TYR A 139 17.82 5.75 5.23
N SER A 140 16.91 6.27 4.42
CA SER A 140 17.15 6.56 3.01
C SER A 140 16.78 8.01 2.72
N PRO A 141 17.50 8.67 1.81
CA PRO A 141 17.11 9.99 1.34
C PRO A 141 15.80 9.91 0.57
N PHE A 142 14.90 10.84 0.81
CA PHE A 142 13.65 11.02 0.09
C PHE A 142 13.51 12.45 -0.37
N ILE A 143 13.30 12.61 -1.67
CA ILE A 143 13.21 13.90 -2.33
C ILE A 143 11.78 14.42 -2.22
N THR A 144 11.60 15.56 -1.57
CA THR A 144 10.33 16.28 -1.45
C THR A 144 10.28 17.42 -2.48
N ALA A 145 9.15 18.14 -2.56
CA ALA A 145 8.98 19.27 -3.46
C ALA A 145 10.07 20.35 -3.36
N THR A 146 10.59 20.59 -2.15
CA THR A 146 11.53 21.69 -1.88
C THR A 146 12.85 21.25 -1.29
N THR A 147 12.90 20.08 -0.65
CA THR A 147 14.05 19.65 0.15
C THR A 147 14.19 18.13 0.15
N VAL A 148 15.33 17.65 0.64
CA VAL A 148 15.55 16.23 0.89
C VAL A 148 15.39 15.98 2.38
N ILE A 149 14.63 14.94 2.70
CA ILE A 149 14.43 14.45 4.05
C ILE A 149 14.91 13.01 4.14
N CYS A 150 15.46 12.63 5.29
CA CYS A 150 15.85 11.26 5.56
C CYS A 150 14.67 10.53 6.19
N ILE A 151 14.12 9.55 5.49
CA ILE A 151 12.98 8.75 5.96
C ILE A 151 13.39 7.30 6.14
N THR A 152 12.64 6.58 6.96
CA THR A 152 12.81 5.14 7.15
C THR A 152 11.68 4.39 6.47
N ARG A 153 11.75 3.06 6.47
CA ARG A 153 10.64 2.22 6.01
C ARG A 153 9.36 2.39 6.84
N CYS A 154 9.41 3.00 8.02
CA CYS A 154 8.21 3.34 8.78
C CYS A 154 7.41 4.50 8.14
N ASP A 155 8.01 5.30 7.27
CA ASP A 155 7.30 6.34 6.52
C ASP A 155 6.60 5.72 5.31
N LYS A 156 5.32 6.07 5.14
CA LYS A 156 4.46 5.60 4.04
C LYS A 156 4.97 6.04 2.66
N ARG A 157 5.76 7.10 2.59
CA ARG A 157 6.34 7.64 1.35
C ARG A 157 7.58 6.88 0.90
N SER A 158 8.13 5.99 1.72
CA SER A 158 9.27 5.16 1.31
C SER A 158 8.87 4.24 0.14
N THR A 159 9.84 3.89 -0.71
CA THR A 159 9.62 2.99 -1.86
C THR A 159 9.08 1.62 -1.44
N ASN A 160 9.38 1.18 -0.22
CA ASN A 160 8.93 -0.09 0.33
C ASN A 160 8.55 0.07 1.82
N PRO A 161 7.36 0.60 2.12
CA PRO A 161 6.92 0.84 3.49
C PRO A 161 6.82 -0.46 4.29
N TYR A 162 7.16 -0.40 5.57
CA TYR A 162 6.97 -1.49 6.49
C TYR A 162 5.47 -1.66 6.75
N PRO A 163 4.89 -2.87 6.62
CA PRO A 163 3.44 -3.08 6.62
C PRO A 163 2.83 -3.04 8.03
N CYS A 164 3.05 -1.94 8.76
CA CYS A 164 2.53 -1.67 10.10
C CYS A 164 1.26 -0.83 10.01
N VAL A 165 0.11 -1.47 9.77
CA VAL A 165 -1.16 -0.78 9.57
C VAL A 165 -1.84 -0.43 10.90
N HIS A 166 -1.83 -1.36 11.85
CA HIS A 166 -2.56 -1.25 13.12
C HIS A 166 -1.64 -1.11 14.33
N GLY A 167 -0.68 -0.20 14.25
CA GLY A 167 0.30 0.03 15.30
C GLY A 167 1.16 1.26 15.04
N THR A 168 2.16 1.44 15.89
CA THR A 168 3.18 2.48 15.73
C THR A 168 4.47 1.83 15.25
N CYS A 169 4.98 2.28 14.11
CA CYS A 169 6.26 1.80 13.58
C CYS A 169 7.41 2.64 14.16
N THR A 170 8.34 1.97 14.83
CA THR A 170 9.55 2.59 15.39
C THR A 170 10.78 1.88 14.85
N VAL A 171 11.92 2.58 14.77
CA VAL A 171 13.19 1.98 14.34
C VAL A 171 14.05 1.70 15.55
N THR A 172 14.38 0.42 15.75
CA THR A 172 15.26 -0.05 16.81
C THR A 172 16.64 -0.42 16.24
N ARG A 173 17.59 -0.80 17.09
CA ARG A 173 18.92 -1.26 16.66
C ARG A 173 18.86 -2.51 15.76
N SER A 174 17.80 -3.30 15.90
CA SER A 174 17.56 -4.49 15.08
C SER A 174 16.77 -4.18 13.81
N GLY A 175 16.30 -2.95 13.63
CA GLY A 175 15.52 -2.49 12.47
C GLY A 175 14.12 -2.00 12.81
N PRO A 176 13.26 -1.82 11.78
CA PRO A 176 11.90 -1.35 11.96
C PRO A 176 11.07 -2.40 12.70
N GLN A 177 10.48 -1.99 13.81
CA GLN A 177 9.60 -2.80 14.65
C GLN A 177 8.23 -2.10 14.75
N CYS A 178 7.17 -2.89 14.62
CA CYS A 178 5.80 -2.40 14.78
C CYS A 178 5.31 -2.75 16.18
N GLU A 179 4.82 -1.74 16.90
CA GLU A 179 4.13 -1.92 18.16
C GLU A 179 2.61 -1.89 17.92
N CYS A 180 1.96 -3.06 18.03
CA CYS A 180 0.53 -3.18 17.75
C CYS A 180 -0.30 -2.40 18.80
N SER A 181 -1.25 -1.60 18.32
CA SER A 181 -2.22 -0.94 19.19
C SER A 181 -3.33 -1.91 19.61
N GLU A 182 -4.04 -1.64 20.71
CA GLU A 182 -5.27 -2.36 21.09
C GLU A 182 -5.16 -3.89 21.28
N GLN A 183 -4.06 -4.37 21.87
CA GLN A 183 -3.83 -5.81 22.12
C GLN A 183 -4.86 -6.47 23.07
N SER A 184 -5.65 -5.68 23.79
CA SER A 184 -6.72 -6.17 24.67
C SER A 184 -7.93 -6.70 23.87
N GLY A 185 -8.30 -6.04 22.77
CA GLY A 185 -9.49 -6.37 21.96
C GLY A 185 -9.22 -7.25 20.75
N PHE A 186 -7.95 -7.35 20.33
CA PHE A 186 -7.57 -8.06 19.11
C PHE A 186 -6.34 -8.95 19.31
N TRP A 187 -6.33 -10.08 18.60
CA TRP A 187 -5.13 -10.90 18.39
C TRP A 187 -4.48 -10.49 17.07
N TYR A 188 -3.15 -10.36 17.08
CA TYR A 188 -2.36 -10.14 15.87
C TYR A 188 -1.61 -11.43 15.53
N GLN A 189 -1.75 -11.90 14.30
CA GLN A 189 -1.09 -13.13 13.86
C GLN A 189 0.38 -12.90 13.48
N ASP A 190 0.70 -11.69 13.05
CA ASP A 190 2.01 -11.29 12.54
C ASP A 190 2.67 -10.21 13.40
N SER A 191 4.00 -10.15 13.37
CA SER A 191 4.77 -9.11 14.07
C SER A 191 4.66 -7.73 13.43
N ALA A 192 4.06 -7.62 12.24
CA ALA A 192 3.79 -6.36 11.56
C ALA A 192 2.36 -5.84 11.83
N CYS A 193 1.56 -6.53 12.65
CA CYS A 193 0.21 -6.09 13.03
C CYS A 193 -0.71 -5.84 11.81
N ASN A 194 -0.51 -6.55 10.70
CA ASN A 194 -1.30 -6.41 9.48
C ASN A 194 -2.59 -7.26 9.57
N LEU A 195 -2.52 -8.42 10.20
CA LEU A 195 -3.64 -9.36 10.32
C LEU A 195 -4.23 -9.29 11.73
N ARG A 196 -5.40 -8.66 11.85
CA ARG A 196 -6.10 -8.44 13.12
C ARG A 196 -7.34 -9.33 13.25
N VAL A 197 -7.44 -10.08 14.34
CA VAL A 197 -8.60 -10.92 14.67
C VAL A 197 -9.28 -10.40 15.94
N SER A 198 -10.58 -10.10 15.88
CA SER A 198 -11.34 -9.63 17.04
C SER A 198 -11.54 -10.74 18.07
N LYS A 199 -11.14 -10.51 19.33
CA LYS A 199 -11.39 -11.48 20.41
C LYS A 199 -12.89 -11.66 20.63
N VAL A 200 -13.63 -10.55 20.65
CA VAL A 200 -15.09 -10.57 20.83
C VAL A 200 -15.77 -11.29 19.67
N GLY A 201 -15.37 -10.99 18.43
CA GLY A 201 -15.90 -11.66 17.24
C GLY A 201 -15.71 -13.19 17.29
N VAL A 202 -14.52 -13.65 17.70
CA VAL A 202 -14.26 -15.08 17.88
C VAL A 202 -15.11 -15.66 19.01
N THR A 203 -15.19 -15.00 20.17
CA THR A 203 -16.00 -15.52 21.29
C THR A 203 -17.48 -15.66 20.94
N VAL A 204 -18.08 -14.65 20.30
CA VAL A 204 -19.48 -14.69 19.86
C VAL A 204 -19.67 -15.74 18.77
N GLY A 205 -18.75 -15.81 17.79
CA GLY A 205 -18.80 -16.80 16.72
C GLY A 205 -18.77 -18.23 17.25
N VAL A 206 -17.88 -18.53 18.19
CA VAL A 206 -17.76 -19.86 18.82
C VAL A 206 -19.04 -20.21 19.57
N LEU A 207 -19.61 -19.29 20.36
CA LEU A 207 -20.87 -19.53 21.08
C LEU A 207 -22.03 -19.82 20.12
N LEU A 208 -22.13 -19.10 19.00
CA LEU A 208 -23.15 -19.34 17.99
C LEU A 208 -23.00 -20.71 17.32
N VAL A 209 -21.77 -21.10 16.96
CA VAL A 209 -21.51 -22.42 16.36
C VAL A 209 -21.88 -23.54 17.34
N VAL A 210 -21.51 -23.41 18.62
CA VAL A 210 -21.86 -24.39 19.66
C VAL A 210 -23.38 -24.49 19.83
N LEU A 211 -24.10 -23.37 19.83
CA LEU A 211 -25.55 -23.35 19.93
C LEU A 211 -26.22 -24.06 18.74
N VAL A 212 -25.75 -23.80 17.51
CA VAL A 212 -26.27 -24.46 16.30
C VAL A 212 -26.02 -25.96 16.34
N VAL A 213 -24.85 -26.40 16.77
CA VAL A 213 -24.52 -27.83 16.93
C VAL A 213 -25.42 -28.47 17.98
N ALA A 214 -25.66 -27.81 19.12
CA ALA A 214 -26.57 -28.32 20.15
C ALA A 214 -27.99 -28.51 19.59
N ILE A 215 -28.53 -27.52 18.87
CA ILE A 215 -29.85 -27.60 18.24
C ILE A 215 -29.90 -28.75 17.21
N ALA A 216 -28.86 -28.93 16.39
CA ALA A 216 -28.77 -30.03 15.45
C ALA A 216 -28.78 -31.42 16.14
N VAL A 217 -28.07 -31.55 17.27
CA VAL A 217 -28.07 -32.78 18.07
C VAL A 217 -29.45 -33.03 18.70
N PHE A 218 -30.07 -32.00 19.30
CA PHE A 218 -31.40 -32.11 19.89
C PHE A 218 -32.47 -32.47 18.85
N THR A 219 -32.45 -31.83 17.67
CA THR A 219 -33.39 -32.15 16.59
C THR A 219 -33.18 -33.57 16.07
N ALA A 220 -31.94 -34.02 15.89
CA ALA A 220 -31.64 -35.41 15.52
C ALA A 220 -32.16 -36.41 16.57
N PHE A 221 -32.00 -36.09 17.86
CA PHE A 221 -32.53 -36.91 18.95
C PHE A 221 -34.06 -36.95 18.95
N LEU A 222 -34.74 -35.81 18.76
CA LEU A 222 -36.19 -35.73 18.66
C LEU A 222 -36.75 -36.49 17.45
N VAL A 223 -36.08 -36.43 16.30
CA VAL A 223 -36.47 -37.21 15.11
C VAL A 223 -36.32 -38.70 15.37
N ARG A 224 -35.21 -39.14 16.00
CA ARG A 224 -35.02 -40.55 16.38
C ARG A 224 -36.10 -41.03 17.36
N ALA A 225 -36.42 -40.23 18.37
CA ALA A 225 -37.47 -40.55 19.34
C ALA A 225 -38.86 -40.62 18.70
N ARG A 226 -39.18 -39.72 17.76
CA ARG A 226 -40.44 -39.77 16.99
C ARG A 226 -40.52 -41.02 16.12
N ARG A 227 -39.45 -41.37 15.39
CA ARG A 227 -39.41 -42.60 14.58
C ARG A 227 -39.60 -43.86 15.43
N GLN A 228 -38.94 -43.94 16.59
CA GLN A 228 -39.14 -45.06 17.52
C GLN A 228 -40.59 -45.12 18.04
N LYS A 229 -41.22 -43.96 18.31
CA LYS A 229 -42.62 -43.90 18.72
C LYS A 229 -43.57 -44.32 17.60
N GLU A 230 -43.28 -43.97 16.35
CA GLU A 230 -44.06 -44.40 15.18
C GLU A 230 -43.93 -45.91 14.96
N GLU A 231 -42.73 -46.49 15.02
CA GLU A 231 -42.53 -47.93 14.96
C GLU A 231 -43.23 -48.67 16.12
N TYR A 232 -43.21 -48.10 17.33
CA TYR A 232 -43.94 -48.64 18.48
C TYR A 232 -45.47 -48.57 18.28
N ARG A 233 -45.97 -47.47 17.69
CA ARG A 233 -47.39 -47.28 17.39
C ARG A 233 -47.86 -48.20 16.25
N ASP A 234 -47.09 -48.35 15.18
CA ASP A 234 -47.44 -49.24 14.06
C ASP A 234 -47.46 -50.72 14.50
N LYS A 235 -46.57 -51.13 15.41
CA LYS A 235 -46.66 -52.44 16.08
C LYS A 235 -47.93 -52.61 16.92
N LEU A 236 -48.43 -51.55 17.55
CA LEU A 236 -49.68 -51.58 18.30
C LEU A 236 -50.90 -51.64 17.35
N THR A 237 -50.90 -50.89 16.26
CA THR A 237 -51.98 -50.87 15.25
C THR A 237 -52.06 -52.19 14.48
N SER A 238 -50.92 -52.76 14.06
CA SER A 238 -50.87 -54.09 13.44
C SER A 238 -51.36 -55.19 14.40
N ARG A 239 -51.18 -55.01 15.71
CA ARG A 239 -51.70 -55.94 16.71
C ARG A 239 -53.21 -55.78 16.92
N SER A 240 -53.79 -54.59 16.76
CA SER A 240 -55.24 -54.39 16.84
C SER A 240 -55.97 -54.89 15.59
N ASP A 241 -55.38 -54.75 14.41
CA ASP A 241 -55.98 -55.24 13.15
C ASP A 241 -56.10 -56.78 13.11
N LEU A 242 -55.29 -57.49 13.90
CA LEU A 242 -55.35 -58.94 14.05
C LEU A 242 -56.56 -59.44 14.88
N TYR A 243 -57.25 -58.54 15.60
CA TYR A 243 -58.44 -58.84 16.40
C TYR A 243 -59.76 -58.41 15.72
N CYS A 244 -59.71 -57.70 14.59
CA CYS A 244 -60.89 -57.14 13.91
C CYS A 244 -61.15 -57.77 12.53
N GLY A 245 -60.83 -59.04 12.36
CA GLY A 245 -61.17 -59.80 11.16
C GLY A 245 -61.79 -61.14 11.53
N GLU A 246 -63.08 -61.15 11.88
CA GLU A 246 -64.04 -62.26 11.72
C GLU A 246 -65.38 -61.88 12.36
N ASP A 247 -66.21 -61.16 11.62
CA ASP A 247 -67.62 -60.91 11.97
C ASP A 247 -68.49 -61.91 11.18
N GLU A 248 -68.29 -63.22 11.35
CA GLU A 248 -69.24 -64.22 10.87
C GLU A 248 -70.43 -64.33 11.83
N ASN A 249 -71.54 -63.73 11.38
CA ASN A 249 -72.93 -64.07 11.63
C ASN A 249 -73.22 -65.28 12.53
N TRP A 250 -73.74 -65.05 13.75
CA TRP A 250 -74.66 -65.97 14.40
C TRP A 250 -75.77 -65.26 15.18
N THR A 251 -76.93 -65.91 15.14
CA THR A 251 -78.29 -65.47 15.43
C THR A 251 -78.78 -65.95 16.81
N GLY A 252 -79.69 -65.17 17.41
CA GLY A 252 -80.62 -65.59 18.47
C GLY A 252 -80.00 -65.73 19.88
N SER A 253 -80.70 -65.45 20.98
CA SER A 253 -82.08 -65.03 21.23
C SER A 253 -82.20 -64.51 22.67
N GLU A 254 -83.19 -63.62 22.87
CA GLU A 254 -84.05 -63.43 24.06
C GLU A 254 -83.49 -63.49 25.51
N GLY A 255 -83.68 -62.36 26.24
CA GLY A 255 -83.93 -62.27 27.69
C GLY A 255 -82.74 -62.53 28.63
N PHE A 256 -82.48 -61.80 29.71
CA PHE A 256 -83.35 -61.10 30.65
C PHE A 256 -82.65 -59.86 31.27
N THR A 257 -83.48 -58.94 31.71
CA THR A 257 -83.17 -57.75 32.50
C THR A 257 -82.76 -58.08 33.94
N ALA A 258 -81.74 -57.37 34.46
CA ALA A 258 -81.55 -57.19 35.89
C ALA A 258 -81.34 -55.69 36.18
N SER A 259 -82.38 -55.07 36.74
CA SER A 259 -82.41 -53.70 37.21
C SER A 259 -81.83 -53.64 38.62
N ASN A 260 -80.95 -52.67 38.90
CA ASN A 260 -80.88 -52.05 40.22
C ASN A 260 -81.08 -50.54 40.08
N ARG A 261 -82.20 -50.08 40.66
CA ARG A 261 -82.56 -48.68 40.85
C ARG A 261 -82.19 -48.24 42.27
N ALA A 262 -81.96 -46.93 42.40
CA ALA A 262 -81.79 -46.09 43.61
C ALA A 262 -80.32 -45.73 43.90
N ALA A 263 -79.91 -44.46 44.01
CA ALA A 263 -80.66 -43.22 43.98
C ALA A 263 -79.79 -42.07 43.43
N THR A 264 -80.38 -41.33 42.49
CA THR A 264 -80.06 -39.98 42.02
C THR A 264 -80.23 -38.93 43.13
N TRP A 265 -79.38 -37.92 43.18
CA TRP A 265 -79.80 -36.52 43.33
C TRP A 265 -78.86 -35.62 42.53
N ASP A 266 -79.45 -34.99 41.54
CA ASP A 266 -78.90 -33.94 40.68
C ASP A 266 -79.30 -32.58 41.25
N GLY A 267 -78.54 -31.53 40.94
CA GLY A 267 -78.78 -30.20 41.52
C GLY A 267 -77.96 -29.07 40.92
N ASP A 268 -78.10 -28.87 39.61
CA ASP A 268 -77.71 -27.64 38.92
C ASP A 268 -78.42 -26.38 39.47
N ARG A 269 -77.69 -25.26 39.54
CA ARG A 269 -78.27 -23.95 39.22
C ARG A 269 -77.22 -22.95 38.74
N ALA A 270 -77.42 -22.54 37.50
CA ALA A 270 -76.74 -21.47 36.80
C ALA A 270 -77.00 -20.08 37.41
N GLY A 271 -76.00 -19.20 37.26
CA GLY A 271 -76.12 -17.76 37.38
C GLY A 271 -75.02 -17.06 36.57
N GLY A 272 -75.33 -16.67 35.32
CA GLY A 272 -74.67 -15.52 34.67
C GLY A 272 -75.27 -14.23 35.25
N VAL A 273 -74.72 -13.02 35.11
CA VAL A 273 -74.07 -12.37 33.95
C VAL A 273 -73.36 -11.09 34.46
N HIS A 274 -72.46 -10.56 33.63
CA HIS A 274 -72.00 -9.16 33.46
C HIS A 274 -70.58 -8.80 33.91
N ILE A 275 -69.65 -8.84 32.94
CA ILE A 275 -68.56 -7.87 32.85
C ILE A 275 -68.55 -7.33 31.42
N GLN A 276 -68.79 -6.03 31.27
CA GLN A 276 -68.69 -5.33 29.99
C GLN A 276 -67.57 -4.29 30.03
N ARG A 277 -66.48 -4.70 29.37
CA ARG A 277 -65.58 -3.95 28.45
C ARG A 277 -64.56 -2.90 28.94
N PRO A 278 -63.50 -2.70 28.11
CA PRO A 278 -62.16 -2.27 28.51
C PRO A 278 -61.82 -0.85 28.04
N SER A 279 -60.70 -0.27 28.51
CA SER A 279 -59.75 0.49 27.68
C SER A 279 -58.48 0.91 28.45
N HIS A 280 -57.33 0.53 27.88
CA HIS A 280 -56.08 1.29 27.64
C HIS A 280 -55.57 2.45 28.52
N VAL A 281 -54.23 2.63 28.44
CA VAL A 281 -53.41 3.86 28.63
C VAL A 281 -52.88 4.05 30.07
N VAL A 282 -51.62 4.41 30.40
CA VAL A 282 -50.33 4.66 29.73
C VAL A 282 -49.23 4.62 30.82
N ILE A 283 -47.98 4.41 30.39
CA ILE A 283 -46.67 4.45 31.09
C ILE A 283 -46.45 5.80 31.84
N PRO A 284 -45.56 5.89 32.85
CA PRO A 284 -44.11 6.06 32.63
C PRO A 284 -43.23 5.02 33.35
#